data_AF-A0A6P8GZT2-F1
#
_entry.id   AF-A0A6P8GZT2-F1
#
_cell.length_a   1.000
_cell.length_b   1.000
_cell.length_c   1.000
_cell.angle_alpha   90.00
_cell.angle_beta   90.00
_cell.angle_gamma   90.00
#
_symmetry.space_group_name_H-M   'P 1'
#
loop_
_entity.id
_entity.type
_entity.pdbx_description
1 polymer ?
#
loop_
_entity_poly.entity_id
_entity_poly.type
_entity_poly.pdbx_seq_one_letter_code
_entity_poly.pdbx_strand_id
1 'polypeptide(L)' 'MNSYEMRMALESAGFKLTNHLFQLIILRYTEEDLTVDFDNFVTCLIRLETMFKTFKTMDTDADGVISLNFFQWISLTMFA' A
#
# COMPACT_ATOMS: atom_id res chain seq x y z
N MET A 1 -10.49 -14.41 0.10
CA MET A 1 -11.22 -13.14 0.34
C MET A 1 -11.49 -12.49 -1.01
N ASN A 2 -12.69 -11.98 -1.28
CA ASN A 2 -12.97 -11.30 -2.55
C ASN A 2 -12.47 -9.83 -2.54
N SER A 3 -12.37 -9.20 -3.71
CA SER A 3 -11.87 -7.83 -3.85
C SER A 3 -12.68 -6.77 -3.07
N TYR A 4 -13.99 -6.99 -2.87
CA TYR A 4 -14.84 -6.11 -2.08
C TYR A 4 -14.57 -6.23 -0.57
N GLU A 5 -14.42 -7.45 -0.06
CA GLU A 5 -14.02 -7.72 1.32
C GLU A 5 -12.65 -7.13 1.63
N MET A 6 -11.69 -7.24 0.70
CA MET A 6 -10.37 -6.63 0.85
C MET A 6 -10.46 -5.12 1.03
N ARG A 7 -11.31 -4.46 0.24
CA ARG A 7 -11.53 -3.02 0.35
C ARG A 7 -12.08 -2.64 1.72
N MET A 8 -13.12 -3.34 2.18
CA MET A 8 -13.71 -3.11 3.49
C MET A 8 -12.72 -3.35 4.62
N ALA A 9 -11.88 -4.39 4.50
CA ALA A 9 -10.84 -4.68 5.47
C ALA A 9 -9.78 -3.56 5.55
N LEU A 10 -9.30 -3.06 4.41
CA LEU A 10 -8.35 -1.94 4.34
C LEU A 10 -8.95 -0.64 4.92
N GLU A 11 -10.21 -0.33 4.60
CA GLU A 11 -10.91 0.83 5.20
C GLU A 11 -11.05 0.66 6.72
N SER A 12 -11.39 -0.54 7.20
CA SER A 12 -11.51 -0.83 8.64
C SER A 12 -10.18 -0.76 9.39
N ALA A 13 -9.06 -1.08 8.72
CA ALA A 13 -7.71 -0.92 9.23
C ALA A 13 -7.23 0.54 9.26
N GLY A 14 -8.05 1.48 8.77
CA GLY A 14 -7.79 2.91 8.82
C GLY A 14 -7.07 3.47 7.59
N PHE A 15 -6.91 2.69 6.52
CA PHE A 15 -6.31 3.18 5.27
C PHE A 15 -7.35 3.97 4.46
N LYS A 16 -7.05 5.24 4.21
CA LYS A 16 -7.83 6.09 3.31
C LYS A 16 -7.13 6.16 1.96
N LEU A 17 -7.52 5.28 1.04
CA LEU A 17 -6.97 5.23 -0.31
C LEU A 17 -8.02 5.67 -1.33
N THR A 18 -7.56 6.21 -2.45
CA THR A 18 -8.43 6.51 -3.59
C THR A 18 -8.89 5.22 -4.27
N ASN A 19 -10.04 5.24 -4.94
CA ASN A 19 -10.55 4.09 -5.70
C ASN A 19 -9.52 3.56 -6.71
N HIS A 20 -8.72 4.47 -7.31
CA HIS A 20 -7.69 4.09 -8.25
C HIS A 20 -6.55 3.29 -7.60
N LEU A 21 -6.06 3.73 -6.43
CA LEU A 21 -5.04 3.00 -5.69
C LEU A 21 -5.55 1.62 -5.23
N PHE A 22 -6.82 1.54 -4.81
CA PHE A 22 -7.45 0.27 -4.49
C PHE A 22 -7.45 -0.70 -5.66
N GLN A 23 -7.79 -0.24 -6.87
CA GLN A 23 -7.78 -1.09 -8.06
C GLN A 23 -6.37 -1.61 -8.38
N LEU A 24 -5.33 -0.78 -8.23
CA LEU A 24 -3.95 -1.19 -8.41
C LEU A 24 -3.50 -2.22 -7.37
N ILE A 25 -3.90 -2.04 -6.11
CA ILE A 25 -3.63 -3.00 -5.03
C ILE A 25 -4.32 -4.34 -5.31
N ILE A 26 -5.60 -4.32 -5.66
CA ILE A 26 -6.36 -5.52 -6.01
C ILE A 26 -5.64 -6.25 -7.15
N LEU A 27 -5.37 -5.57 -8.27
CA LEU A 27 -4.70 -6.17 -9.43
C LEU A 27 -3.30 -6.74 -9.11
N ARG A 28 -2.61 -6.21 -8.10
CA ARG A 28 -1.28 -6.68 -7.70
C ARG A 28 -1.31 -7.91 -6.79
N TYR A 29 -2.37 -8.10 -6.01
CA TYR A 29 -2.45 -9.10 -4.95
C TYR A 29 -3.57 -10.15 -5.13
N THR A 30 -4.46 -9.97 -6.11
CA THR A 30 -5.45 -10.99 -6.50
C THR A 30 -4.85 -12.04 -7.42
N GLU A 31 -5.37 -13.25 -7.32
CA GLU A 31 -5.15 -14.31 -8.30
C GLU A 31 -6.06 -14.15 -9.54
N GLU A 32 -5.93 -15.08 -10.49
CA GLU A 32 -6.70 -15.07 -11.74
C GLU A 32 -8.22 -15.13 -11.52
N ASP A 33 -8.66 -15.67 -10.38
CA ASP A 33 -10.07 -15.77 -9.98
C ASP A 33 -10.59 -14.56 -9.18
N LEU A 34 -9.79 -13.48 -9.09
CA LEU A 34 -10.08 -12.26 -8.31
C LEU A 34 -10.20 -12.49 -6.80
N THR A 35 -9.70 -13.63 -6.30
CA THR A 35 -9.57 -13.86 -4.87
C THR A 35 -8.20 -13.45 -4.36
N VAL A 36 -8.17 -13.11 -3.08
CA VAL A 36 -6.95 -12.78 -2.34
C VAL A 36 -6.83 -13.78 -1.20
N ASP A 37 -5.73 -14.52 -1.23
CA ASP A 37 -5.33 -15.41 -0.16
C ASP A 37 -4.84 -14.64 1.07
N PHE A 38 -4.90 -15.28 2.22
CA PHE A 38 -4.55 -14.64 3.48
C PHE A 38 -3.10 -14.14 3.50
N ASP A 39 -2.16 -14.91 2.95
CA ASP A 39 -0.74 -14.51 2.89
C ASP A 39 -0.53 -13.27 2.02
N ASN A 40 -1.24 -13.18 0.88
CA ASN A 40 -1.21 -12.02 0.00
C ASN A 40 -1.85 -10.79 0.66
N PHE A 41 -2.95 -10.99 1.40
CA PHE A 41 -3.60 -9.93 2.15
C PHE A 41 -2.70 -9.37 3.27
N VAL A 42 -2.10 -10.23 4.10
CA VAL A 42 -1.18 -9.81 5.17
C VAL A 42 0.05 -9.13 4.60
N THR A 43 0.62 -9.67 3.51
CA THR A 43 1.76 -9.05 2.81
C THR A 43 1.39 -7.67 2.28
N CYS A 44 0.21 -7.50 1.69
CA CYS A 44 -0.29 -6.21 1.25
C CYS A 44 -0.41 -5.21 2.41
N LEU A 45 -1.01 -5.63 3.52
CA LEU A 45 -1.21 -4.79 4.69
C LEU A 45 0.11 -4.31 5.29
N ILE A 46 1.06 -5.22 5.53
CA ILE A 46 2.37 -4.89 6.09
C ILE A 46 3.10 -3.91 5.17
N ARG A 47 3.09 -4.19 3.86
CA ARG A 47 3.79 -3.35 2.88
C ARG A 47 3.16 -1.95 2.79
N LEU A 48 1.83 -1.87 2.84
CA LEU A 48 1.12 -0.59 2.88
C LEU A 48 1.44 0.18 4.16
N GLU A 49 1.39 -0.47 5.32
CA GLU A 49 1.73 0.15 6.61
C GLU A 49 3.16 0.70 6.61
N THR A 50 4.14 -0.07 6.13
CA THR A 50 5.53 0.36 6.02
C THR A 50 5.67 1.58 5.12
N MET A 51 5.03 1.58 3.95
CA MET A 51 5.08 2.73 3.03
C MET A 51 4.49 4.00 3.67
N PHE A 52 3.36 3.89 4.38
CA PHE A 52 2.76 5.03 5.09
C PHE A 52 3.66 5.55 6.22
N LYS A 53 4.29 4.65 7.00
CA LYS A 53 5.21 5.03 8.09
C LYS A 53 6.46 5.70 7.53
N THR A 54 7.06 5.14 6.48
CA THR A 54 8.24 5.71 5.85
C THR A 54 7.92 7.07 5.26
N PHE A 55 6.81 7.22 4.54
CA PHE A 55 6.37 8.51 4.03
C PHE A 55 6.23 9.56 5.14
N LYS A 56 5.49 9.25 6.21
CA LYS A 56 5.34 10.14 7.38
C LYS A 56 6.65 10.50 8.08
N THR A 57 7.64 9.60 8.04
CA THR A 57 8.96 9.86 8.64
C THR A 57 9.78 10.81 7.77
N MET A 58 9.57 10.78 6.45
CA MET A 58 10.27 11.62 5.49
C MET A 58 9.60 12.98 5.28
N ASP A 59 8.27 13.04 5.39
CA ASP A 59 7.44 14.24 5.32
C ASP A 59 7.47 15.00 6.66
N THR A 60 8.57 15.71 6.90
CA THR A 60 8.81 16.42 8.18
C THR A 60 7.98 17.69 8.35
N ASP A 61 7.52 18.29 7.25
CA ASP A 61 6.72 19.51 7.19
C ASP A 61 5.22 19.24 7.01
N ALA A 62 4.82 17.96 6.83
CA ALA A 62 3.44 17.50 6.73
C ALA A 62 2.66 18.15 5.58
N ASP A 63 3.35 18.47 4.48
CA ASP A 63 2.75 19.04 3.27
C ASP A 63 2.21 17.96 2.31
N GLY A 64 2.48 16.68 2.61
CA GLY A 64 2.07 15.55 1.81
C GLY A 64 2.95 15.31 0.57
N VAL A 65 4.15 15.88 0.54
CA VAL A 65 5.12 15.76 -0.55
C VAL A 65 6.50 15.40 0.03
N ILE A 66 7.22 14.50 -0.66
CA ILE A 66 8.61 14.18 -0.31
C ILE A 66 9.52 14.39 -1.53
N SER A 67 10.71 14.93 -1.30
CA SER A 67 11.74 15.08 -2.34
C SER A 67 12.82 14.02 -2.15
N LEU A 68 12.99 13.17 -3.17
CA LEU A 68 13.94 12.06 -3.16
C LEU A 68 14.96 12.22 -4.28
N ASN A 69 16.24 11.99 -3.98
CA ASN A 69 17.24 11.80 -5.03
C ASN A 69 17.14 10.39 -5.62
N PHE A 70 17.81 10.15 -6.75
CA PHE A 70 17.74 8.88 -7.47
C PHE A 70 18.11 7.66 -6.59
N PHE A 71 19.16 7.79 -5.77
CA PHE A 71 19.60 6.70 -4.91
C PHE A 71 18.57 6.40 -3.80
N GLN A 72 18.02 7.44 -3.17
CA GLN A 72 16.96 7.31 -2.18
C GLN A 72 15.70 6.66 -2.77
N TRP A 73 15.32 7.07 -3.99
CA TRP A 73 14.16 6.50 -4.70
C TRP A 73 14.31 5.00 -4.96
N ILE A 74 15.46 4.57 -5.50
CA ILE A 74 15.73 3.15 -5.74
C ILE A 74 15.77 2.36 -4.43
N SER A 75 16.42 2.90 -3.40
CA SER A 75 16.49 2.23 -2.10
C SER A 75 15.11 2.06 -1.47
N LEU A 76 14.25 3.09 -1.55
CA LEU A 76 12.90 3.05 -1.01
C LEU A 76 12.02 2.03 -1.76
N THR A 77 12.07 2.03 -3.09
CA THR A 77 11.18 1.17 -3.89
C THR A 77 11.57 -0.31 -3.87
N MET A 78 12.86 -0.62 -3.73
CA MET A 78 13.37 -1.99 -3.81
C MET A 78 13.57 -2.67 -2.44
N PHE A 79 13.85 -1.90 -1.38
CA PHE A 79 14.24 -2.46 -0.08
C PHE A 79 13.32 -2.04 1.09
N ALA A 80 12.35 -1.15 0.88
CA ALA A 80 11.35 -0.80 1.89
C ALA A 80 10.09 -1.67 1.84
#